data_AF-A0AAD2K2W9-F1
#
_entry.id   AF-A0AAD2K2W9-F1
#
_cell.length_a   1.000
_cell.length_b   1.000
_cell.length_c   1.000
_cell.angle_alpha   90.00
_cell.angle_beta   90.00
_cell.angle_gamma   90.00
#
_symmetry.space_group_name_H-M   'P 1'
#
loop_
_entity.id
_entity.type
_entity.pdbx_description
1 polymer ?
#
loop_
_entity_poly.entity_id
_entity_poly.type
_entity_poly.pdbx_seq_one_letter_code
_entity_poly.pdbx_strand_id
1 'polypeptide(L)'
;MSSRFIPHNTLNLALCALLGAFCALSYRKYASYSAPLREPDVTVVLLNWARFANVQTIVAGLCGPSLDDVVKEIFVWNNNPNHTVEVEEFAPCPARKLRVYNSPENLYFQARFIACSKASTVFCFIQDDDYIVKPEIIRAVSSRIADQDIFLNPPEERLSSQWLSIMSPPTTFGFSWLGYGSMLLRRHAAAFLQLMDDLQMPDEERKMADNYYTILRNRMPEIWVGSAHPLTNESAFTVGEEGQARNRDHINRAVRYLDTLVANRTERPYFSLSFTTPEPRTLVHTPCQTGTCVVETTIRSLPETVSKYPLAQDIFKREAELTSLSAAAGSDISPFSQAVDSDMATFFRSAGDARAGDSILLDNLDVVSTMVDWVWMVDPSTALAIQSTPLSVSKNGLEWTTTPITPNCLASGAGIVECHFTSGLPARYLRIKLSSNWTSPWCIYETWLQIAT
;
A
#
# COMPACT_ATOMS: atom_id res chain seq x y z
N MET A 1 22.20 -0.75 12.25
CA MET A 1 21.46 0.01 13.29
C MET A 1 20.64 -1.00 14.11
N SER A 2 21.26 -1.58 15.13
CA SER A 2 20.65 -2.59 16.01
C SER A 2 19.81 -1.90 17.11
N SER A 3 18.48 -1.93 17.01
CA SER A 3 17.62 -1.69 18.17
C SER A 3 17.39 -3.01 18.91
N ARG A 4 18.01 -3.13 20.09
CA ARG A 4 17.67 -4.16 21.06
C ARG A 4 16.29 -3.84 21.61
N PHE A 5 15.28 -4.64 21.27
CA PHE A 5 14.01 -4.67 21.97
C PHE A 5 14.21 -5.31 23.35
N ILE A 6 14.08 -4.51 24.41
CA ILE A 6 13.97 -4.99 25.78
C ILE A 6 12.47 -5.15 26.07
N PRO A 7 11.98 -6.34 26.47
CA PRO A 7 10.58 -6.50 26.83
C PRO A 7 10.40 -6.06 28.28
N HIS A 8 9.84 -4.87 28.50
CA HIS A 8 9.32 -4.45 29.80
C HIS A 8 7.90 -3.93 29.66
N ASN A 9 6.92 -4.82 29.89
CA ASN A 9 5.71 -4.60 30.69
C ASN A 9 4.66 -5.70 30.42
N THR A 10 4.82 -6.85 31.07
CA THR A 10 3.86 -7.97 31.02
C THR A 10 2.72 -7.86 32.05
N LEU A 11 2.56 -6.74 32.76
CA LEU A 11 1.53 -6.61 33.81
C LEU A 11 0.25 -5.84 33.44
N ASN A 12 0.17 -5.17 32.28
CA ASN A 12 -1.04 -4.45 31.85
C ASN A 12 -1.86 -5.13 30.73
N LEU A 13 -1.34 -6.22 30.13
CA LEU A 13 -2.04 -6.93 29.05
C LEU A 13 -3.18 -7.85 29.53
N ALA A 14 -3.17 -8.26 30.81
CA ALA A 14 -4.20 -9.16 31.34
C ALA A 14 -5.57 -8.49 31.54
N LEU A 15 -5.62 -7.15 31.68
CA LEU A 15 -6.89 -6.44 31.85
C LEU A 15 -7.58 -6.10 30.51
N CYS A 16 -6.82 -5.89 29.42
CA CYS A 16 -7.42 -5.67 28.09
C CYS A 16 -7.93 -6.97 27.45
N ALA A 17 -7.28 -8.11 27.70
CA ALA A 17 -7.68 -9.41 27.13
C ALA A 17 -9.03 -9.93 27.67
N LEU A 18 -9.43 -9.53 28.88
CA LEU A 18 -10.73 -9.91 29.46
C LEU A 18 -11.89 -9.01 29.02
N LEU A 19 -11.61 -7.81 28.49
CA LEU A 19 -12.64 -6.86 28.00
C LEU A 19 -12.93 -7.00 26.50
N GLY A 20 -11.99 -7.53 25.70
CA GLY A 20 -12.21 -7.79 24.27
C GLY A 20 -13.26 -8.88 23.98
N ALA A 21 -13.61 -9.71 24.96
CA ALA A 21 -14.58 -10.80 24.79
C ALA A 21 -16.06 -10.34 24.81
N PHE A 22 -16.36 -9.11 25.26
CA PHE A 22 -17.75 -8.64 25.43
C PHE A 22 -18.28 -7.72 24.31
N CYS A 23 -17.43 -7.33 23.33
CA CYS A 23 -17.84 -6.52 22.18
C CYS A 23 -17.60 -7.20 20.82
N ALA A 24 -17.57 -8.54 20.78
CA ALA A 24 -17.68 -9.26 19.51
C ALA A 24 -19.16 -9.32 19.05
N LEU A 25 -19.79 -8.16 18.89
CA LEU A 25 -20.98 -8.08 18.04
C LEU A 25 -20.50 -8.43 16.63
N SER A 26 -21.07 -9.49 16.04
CA SER A 26 -20.78 -9.87 14.67
C SER A 26 -21.38 -8.83 13.73
N TYR A 27 -20.71 -7.70 13.55
CA TYR A 27 -21.11 -6.71 12.56
C TYR A 27 -20.92 -7.34 11.18
N ARG A 28 -22.01 -7.47 10.42
CA ARG A 28 -21.93 -7.84 9.01
C ARG A 28 -21.42 -6.62 8.23
N LYS A 29 -20.09 -6.49 8.15
CA LYS A 29 -19.45 -5.55 7.23
C LYS A 29 -19.97 -5.83 5.81
N TYR A 30 -20.32 -4.77 5.08
CA TYR A 30 -20.86 -4.92 3.73
C TYR A 30 -19.76 -5.41 2.79
N ALA A 31 -19.96 -6.59 2.21
CA ALA A 31 -19.16 -7.11 1.11
C ALA A 31 -20.13 -7.49 0.01
N SER A 32 -20.53 -6.53 -0.81
CA SER A 32 -21.20 -6.85 -2.08
C SER A 32 -20.44 -6.18 -3.20
N TYR A 33 -19.96 -7.05 -4.08
CA TYR A 33 -19.36 -6.71 -5.33
C TYR A 33 -20.11 -7.47 -6.41
N SER A 34 -20.76 -6.72 -7.31
CA SER A 34 -21.31 -7.25 -8.54
C SER A 34 -20.53 -6.65 -9.69
N ALA A 35 -19.32 -7.17 -9.93
CA ALA A 35 -18.54 -6.81 -11.11
C ALA A 35 -19.41 -6.95 -12.37
N PRO A 36 -19.39 -5.99 -13.31
CA PRO A 36 -19.57 -6.39 -14.70
C PRO A 36 -18.53 -7.47 -15.01
N LEU A 37 -18.91 -8.52 -15.75
CA LEU A 37 -18.02 -9.62 -16.18
C LEU A 37 -16.82 -9.04 -16.95
N ARG A 38 -15.78 -8.63 -16.22
CA ARG A 38 -14.50 -8.19 -16.78
C ARG A 38 -13.66 -9.43 -16.96
N GLU A 39 -13.03 -9.57 -18.13
CA GLU A 39 -12.03 -10.60 -18.29
C GLU A 39 -10.87 -10.31 -17.32
N PRO A 40 -10.38 -11.31 -16.57
CA PRO A 40 -9.29 -11.10 -15.65
C PRO A 40 -8.04 -10.65 -16.42
N ASP A 41 -7.40 -9.58 -15.93
CA ASP A 41 -6.30 -8.89 -16.61
C ASP A 41 -5.08 -8.65 -15.71
N VAL A 42 -5.00 -9.42 -14.61
CA VAL A 42 -3.84 -9.48 -13.72
C VAL A 42 -3.16 -10.85 -13.82
N THR A 43 -1.84 -10.84 -13.96
CA THR A 43 -0.98 -12.01 -13.69
C THR A 43 -0.31 -11.80 -12.34
N VAL A 44 -0.50 -12.70 -11.38
CA VAL A 44 0.25 -12.63 -10.12
C VAL A 44 1.64 -13.23 -10.37
N VAL A 45 2.71 -12.52 -10.02
CA VAL A 45 4.09 -12.98 -10.18
C VAL A 45 4.67 -13.23 -8.80
N LEU A 46 5.03 -14.49 -8.53
CA LEU A 46 5.64 -14.92 -7.27
C LEU A 46 7.06 -15.40 -7.52
N LEU A 47 8.02 -14.93 -6.73
CA LEU A 47 9.37 -15.46 -6.74
C LEU A 47 9.51 -16.56 -5.70
N ASN A 48 10.03 -17.72 -6.10
CA ASN A 48 10.41 -18.78 -5.18
C ASN A 48 11.94 -18.90 -5.13
N TRP A 49 12.51 -18.99 -3.92
CA TRP A 49 13.93 -19.30 -3.72
C TRP A 49 14.13 -20.29 -2.56
N ALA A 50 13.89 -19.83 -1.33
CA ALA A 50 14.17 -20.62 -0.12
C ALA A 50 12.91 -21.12 0.59
N ARG A 51 11.77 -20.41 0.51
CA ARG A 51 10.59 -20.67 1.34
C ARG A 51 9.43 -21.20 0.52
N PHE A 52 9.63 -22.35 -0.12
CA PHE A 52 8.64 -22.94 -1.01
C PHE A 52 7.26 -23.13 -0.35
N ALA A 53 7.22 -23.54 0.93
CA ALA A 53 5.98 -23.69 1.69
C ALA A 53 5.17 -22.38 1.83
N ASN A 54 5.85 -21.24 1.93
CA ASN A 54 5.19 -19.93 1.94
C ASN A 54 4.58 -19.64 0.57
N VAL A 55 5.31 -19.92 -0.52
CA VAL A 55 4.81 -19.77 -1.89
C VAL A 55 3.58 -20.65 -2.12
N GLN A 56 3.58 -21.91 -1.66
CA GLN A 56 2.41 -22.80 -1.72
C GLN A 56 1.20 -22.20 -0.99
N THR A 57 1.41 -21.66 0.20
CA THR A 57 0.36 -21.01 1.01
C THR A 57 -0.21 -19.78 0.30
N ILE A 58 0.66 -18.95 -0.26
CA ILE A 58 0.25 -17.75 -1.02
C ILE A 58 -0.55 -18.15 -2.26
N VAL A 59 -0.07 -19.12 -3.05
CA VAL A 59 -0.78 -19.62 -4.24
C VAL A 59 -2.16 -20.15 -3.86
N ALA A 60 -2.28 -20.94 -2.78
CA ALA A 60 -3.57 -21.46 -2.33
C ALA A 60 -4.58 -20.33 -2.01
N GLY A 61 -4.13 -19.24 -1.38
CA GLY A 61 -4.97 -18.06 -1.10
C GLY A 61 -5.39 -17.31 -2.37
N LEU A 62 -4.49 -17.20 -3.36
CA LEU A 62 -4.71 -16.46 -4.61
C LEU A 62 -5.51 -17.25 -5.66
N CYS A 63 -5.49 -18.59 -5.60
CA CYS A 63 -6.23 -19.43 -6.53
C CYS A 63 -7.74 -19.46 -6.25
N GLY A 64 -8.18 -18.92 -5.11
CA GLY A 64 -9.59 -18.91 -4.71
C GLY A 64 -10.52 -18.17 -5.70
N PRO A 65 -11.82 -18.46 -5.65
CA PRO A 65 -12.82 -17.89 -6.56
C PRO A 65 -13.00 -16.37 -6.37
N SER A 66 -12.59 -15.83 -5.21
CA SER A 66 -12.64 -14.39 -4.91
C SER A 66 -11.73 -13.53 -5.79
N LEU A 67 -10.91 -14.13 -6.65
CA LEU A 67 -10.05 -13.43 -7.62
C LEU A 67 -10.23 -13.91 -9.07
N ASP A 68 -11.23 -14.75 -9.39
CA ASP A 68 -11.37 -15.32 -10.74
C ASP A 68 -11.66 -14.27 -11.84
N ASP A 69 -12.23 -13.13 -11.48
CA ASP A 69 -12.52 -11.98 -12.34
C ASP A 69 -11.40 -10.92 -12.34
N VAL A 70 -10.36 -11.12 -11.53
CA VAL A 70 -9.20 -10.21 -11.44
C VAL A 70 -7.93 -10.91 -11.94
N VAL A 71 -7.62 -12.07 -11.37
CA VAL A 71 -6.39 -12.83 -11.61
C VAL A 71 -6.62 -13.91 -12.67
N LYS A 72 -5.96 -13.74 -13.81
CA LYS A 72 -6.03 -14.68 -14.94
C LYS A 72 -5.07 -15.85 -14.75
N GLU A 73 -3.87 -15.55 -14.28
CA GLU A 73 -2.75 -16.47 -14.17
C GLU A 73 -1.93 -16.14 -12.93
N ILE A 74 -1.40 -17.16 -12.27
CA ILE A 74 -0.37 -17.05 -11.25
C ILE A 74 0.91 -17.63 -11.86
N PHE A 75 1.90 -16.78 -12.04
CA PHE A 75 3.19 -17.11 -12.60
C PHE A 75 4.22 -17.23 -11.46
N VAL A 76 4.55 -18.46 -11.09
CA VAL A 76 5.61 -18.77 -10.14
C VAL A 76 6.94 -18.86 -10.89
N TRP A 77 7.86 -17.95 -10.57
CA TRP A 77 9.24 -17.98 -11.04
C TRP A 77 10.12 -18.61 -9.96
N ASN A 78 10.56 -19.84 -10.20
CA ASN A 78 11.47 -20.53 -9.31
C ASN A 78 12.92 -20.13 -9.61
N ASN A 79 13.50 -19.32 -8.73
CA ASN A 79 14.90 -18.90 -8.77
C ASN A 79 15.85 -19.95 -8.20
N ASN A 80 15.39 -21.04 -7.58
CA ASN A 80 16.25 -22.05 -6.97
C ASN A 80 16.72 -23.08 -8.02
N PRO A 81 17.99 -23.05 -8.48
CA PRO A 81 18.46 -23.98 -9.51
C PRO A 81 18.66 -25.40 -8.98
N ASN A 82 18.68 -25.58 -7.65
CA ASN A 82 18.91 -26.88 -7.01
C ASN A 82 17.62 -27.66 -6.76
N HIS A 83 16.45 -27.05 -7.01
CA HIS A 83 15.16 -27.66 -6.77
C HIS A 83 14.21 -27.31 -7.90
N THR A 84 13.72 -28.33 -8.61
CA THR A 84 12.69 -28.16 -9.63
C THR A 84 11.33 -28.19 -8.97
N VAL A 85 10.51 -27.20 -9.30
CA VAL A 85 9.12 -27.06 -8.83
C VAL A 85 8.18 -27.46 -9.96
N GLU A 86 7.17 -28.27 -9.64
CA GLU A 86 6.13 -28.74 -10.54
C GLU A 86 4.76 -28.14 -10.20
N VAL A 87 3.84 -28.13 -11.18
CA VAL A 87 2.50 -27.51 -11.05
C VAL A 87 1.66 -28.25 -10.00
N GLU A 88 1.82 -29.56 -9.89
CA GLU A 88 1.05 -30.44 -9.00
C GLU A 88 1.31 -30.14 -7.52
N GLU A 89 2.45 -29.55 -7.20
CA GLU A 89 2.83 -29.16 -5.83
C GLU A 89 2.00 -27.98 -5.29
N PHE A 90 1.19 -27.35 -6.14
CA PHE A 90 0.30 -26.24 -5.79
C PHE A 90 -1.18 -26.64 -5.74
N ALA A 91 -1.49 -27.94 -5.70
CA ALA A 91 -2.86 -28.39 -5.50
C ALA A 91 -3.47 -27.79 -4.21
N PRO A 92 -4.75 -27.37 -4.21
CA PRO A 92 -5.77 -27.63 -5.23
C PRO A 92 -5.89 -26.55 -6.32
N CYS A 93 -4.87 -25.70 -6.53
CA CYS A 93 -4.93 -24.70 -7.58
C CYS A 93 -5.11 -25.32 -8.97
N PRO A 94 -6.08 -24.87 -9.80
CA PRO A 94 -6.25 -25.42 -11.14
C PRO A 94 -5.01 -25.17 -12.00
N ALA A 95 -4.47 -26.22 -12.64
CA ALA A 95 -3.30 -26.11 -13.51
C ALA A 95 -3.44 -25.04 -14.60
N ARG A 96 -4.67 -24.80 -15.11
CA ARG A 96 -4.95 -23.73 -16.09
C ARG A 96 -4.72 -22.30 -15.59
N LYS A 97 -4.69 -22.08 -14.27
CA LYS A 97 -4.49 -20.79 -13.61
C LYS A 97 -3.04 -20.63 -13.14
N LEU A 98 -2.20 -21.65 -13.31
CA LEU A 98 -0.84 -21.66 -12.80
C LEU A 98 0.17 -21.84 -13.93
N ARG A 99 1.26 -21.10 -13.86
CA ARG A 99 2.43 -21.25 -14.71
C ARG A 99 3.67 -21.28 -13.83
N VAL A 100 4.52 -22.27 -14.02
CA VAL A 100 5.80 -22.39 -13.32
C VAL A 100 6.95 -22.22 -14.32
N TYR A 101 7.97 -21.46 -13.94
CA TYR A 101 9.24 -21.40 -14.66
C TYR A 101 10.40 -21.71 -13.72
N ASN A 102 11.12 -22.80 -14.00
CA ASN A 102 12.32 -23.19 -13.27
C ASN A 102 13.55 -22.52 -13.90
N SER A 103 14.08 -21.49 -13.23
CA SER A 103 15.26 -20.76 -13.69
C SER A 103 16.53 -21.59 -13.50
N PRO A 104 17.45 -21.62 -14.48
CA PRO A 104 18.72 -22.33 -14.34
C PRO A 104 19.70 -21.65 -13.36
N GLU A 105 19.41 -20.41 -12.95
CA GLU A 105 20.21 -19.63 -12.00
C GLU A 105 19.32 -18.71 -11.15
N ASN A 106 19.89 -18.15 -10.08
CA ASN A 106 19.23 -17.14 -9.27
C ASN A 106 19.33 -15.76 -9.94
N LEU A 107 18.21 -15.27 -10.48
CA LEU A 107 18.12 -13.92 -11.05
C LEU A 107 17.72 -12.84 -10.02
N TYR A 108 17.66 -13.21 -8.74
CA TYR A 108 17.27 -12.35 -7.62
C TYR A 108 15.99 -11.58 -7.96
N PHE A 109 16.03 -10.25 -7.84
CA PHE A 109 14.88 -9.38 -8.04
C PHE A 109 14.58 -9.15 -9.52
N GLN A 110 15.53 -9.31 -10.43
CA GLN A 110 15.30 -9.14 -11.87
C GLN A 110 14.20 -10.08 -12.40
N ALA A 111 14.12 -11.28 -11.82
CA ALA A 111 13.15 -12.32 -12.19
C ALA A 111 11.71 -11.79 -12.26
N ARG A 112 11.28 -10.95 -11.31
CA ARG A 112 9.88 -10.45 -11.26
C ARG A 112 9.54 -9.57 -12.45
N PHE A 113 10.50 -8.78 -12.94
CA PHE A 113 10.33 -7.92 -14.11
C PHE A 113 10.35 -8.74 -15.40
N ILE A 114 11.21 -9.76 -15.48
CA ILE A 114 11.23 -10.69 -16.61
C ILE A 114 9.91 -11.46 -16.68
N ALA A 115 9.45 -12.01 -15.56
CA ALA A 115 8.17 -12.71 -15.48
C ALA A 115 7.01 -11.79 -15.87
N CYS A 116 6.97 -10.57 -15.32
CA CYS A 116 5.93 -9.60 -15.64
C CYS A 116 5.95 -9.20 -17.13
N SER A 117 7.11 -8.91 -17.72
CA SER A 117 7.20 -8.58 -19.15
C SER A 117 6.76 -9.73 -20.08
N LYS A 118 6.87 -10.98 -19.61
CA LYS A 118 6.40 -12.20 -20.30
C LYS A 118 4.94 -12.57 -19.97
N ALA A 119 4.25 -11.82 -19.11
CA ALA A 119 2.87 -12.08 -18.74
C ALA A 119 1.92 -11.88 -19.93
N SER A 120 0.84 -12.66 -19.95
CA SER A 120 -0.18 -12.55 -21.01
C SER A 120 -1.17 -11.39 -20.79
N THR A 121 -1.17 -10.81 -19.59
CA THR A 121 -2.10 -9.78 -19.14
C THR A 121 -1.50 -8.37 -19.22
N VAL A 122 -2.34 -7.35 -18.99
CA VAL A 122 -1.93 -5.94 -18.99
C VAL A 122 -1.20 -5.57 -17.70
N PHE A 123 -1.67 -6.12 -16.57
CA PHE A 123 -1.13 -5.84 -15.25
C PHE A 123 -0.46 -7.08 -14.65
N CYS A 124 0.53 -6.84 -13.80
CA CYS A 124 1.18 -7.84 -12.97
C CYS A 124 1.04 -7.44 -11.51
N PHE A 125 0.60 -8.36 -10.65
CA PHE A 125 0.71 -8.18 -9.20
C PHE A 125 1.92 -8.96 -8.71
N ILE A 126 2.95 -8.27 -8.23
CA ILE A 126 4.17 -8.91 -7.71
C ILE A 126 4.09 -8.99 -6.19
N GLN A 127 4.51 -10.11 -5.64
CA GLN A 127 4.62 -10.32 -4.20
C GLN A 127 5.79 -11.26 -3.88
N ASP A 128 6.47 -11.01 -2.76
CA ASP A 128 7.47 -11.89 -2.17
C ASP A 128 6.82 -13.02 -1.35
N ASP A 129 7.66 -13.92 -0.84
CA ASP A 129 7.30 -15.12 -0.08
C ASP A 129 7.29 -14.92 1.45
N ASP A 130 7.26 -13.67 1.94
CA ASP A 130 7.25 -13.28 3.35
C ASP A 130 5.96 -12.62 3.85
N TYR A 131 4.97 -12.39 2.99
CA TYR A 131 3.69 -11.80 3.39
C TYR A 131 2.50 -12.53 2.76
N ILE A 132 1.33 -12.43 3.39
CA ILE A 132 0.04 -12.72 2.77
C ILE A 132 -0.66 -11.41 2.45
N VAL A 133 -0.92 -11.16 1.17
CA VAL A 133 -1.83 -10.08 0.75
C VAL A 133 -3.21 -10.68 0.53
N LYS A 134 -4.22 -10.08 1.17
CA LYS A 134 -5.60 -10.54 1.06
C LYS A 134 -6.19 -10.29 -0.34
N PRO A 135 -7.07 -11.17 -0.84
CA PRO A 135 -7.77 -10.99 -2.12
C PRO A 135 -8.43 -9.61 -2.30
N GLU A 136 -9.06 -9.08 -1.25
CA GLU A 136 -9.76 -7.79 -1.28
C GLU A 136 -8.80 -6.63 -1.57
N ILE A 137 -7.56 -6.71 -1.06
CA ILE A 137 -6.52 -5.71 -1.29
C ILE A 137 -6.05 -5.76 -2.75
N ILE A 138 -5.82 -6.95 -3.30
CA ILE A 138 -5.41 -7.12 -4.72
C ILE A 138 -6.49 -6.57 -5.64
N ARG A 139 -7.76 -6.88 -5.35
CA ARG A 139 -8.92 -6.34 -6.07
C ARG A 139 -8.97 -4.81 -5.97
N ALA A 140 -8.75 -4.26 -4.79
CA ALA A 140 -8.76 -2.81 -4.58
C ALA A 140 -7.70 -2.10 -5.42
N VAL A 141 -6.47 -2.60 -5.41
CA VAL A 141 -5.38 -2.06 -6.23
C VAL A 141 -5.69 -2.24 -7.72
N SER A 142 -6.17 -3.41 -8.14
CA SER A 142 -6.53 -3.70 -9.53
C SER A 142 -7.66 -2.81 -10.05
N SER A 143 -8.59 -2.39 -9.19
CA SER A 143 -9.70 -1.51 -9.58
C SER A 143 -9.28 -0.05 -9.76
N ARG A 144 -8.10 0.32 -9.23
CA ARG A 144 -7.59 1.70 -9.19
C ARG A 144 -6.37 1.91 -10.06
N ILE A 145 -5.68 0.84 -10.45
CA ILE A 145 -4.56 0.96 -11.38
C ILE A 145 -5.04 1.52 -12.72
N ALA A 146 -4.28 2.51 -13.20
CA ALA A 146 -4.50 3.15 -14.49
C ALA A 146 -3.15 3.22 -15.23
N ASP A 147 -2.65 4.41 -15.53
CA ASP A 147 -1.37 4.61 -16.22
C ASP A 147 -0.14 4.67 -15.29
N GLN A 148 -0.32 4.41 -14.00
CA GLN A 148 0.74 4.42 -12.99
C GLN A 148 0.70 3.16 -12.15
N ASP A 149 1.88 2.57 -11.92
CA ASP A 149 2.08 1.46 -10.99
C ASP A 149 1.70 1.86 -9.56
N ILE A 150 1.16 0.91 -8.79
CA ILE A 150 0.78 1.08 -7.38
C ILE A 150 1.61 0.14 -6.53
N PHE A 151 2.26 0.69 -5.49
CA PHE A 151 3.11 -0.05 -4.56
C PHE A 151 2.42 -0.12 -3.19
N LEU A 152 2.16 -1.31 -2.69
CA LEU A 152 1.70 -1.50 -1.32
C LEU A 152 2.92 -1.62 -0.43
N ASN A 153 2.99 -0.79 0.62
CA ASN A 153 4.02 -0.89 1.63
C ASN A 153 3.36 -0.99 3.02
N PRO A 154 3.88 -1.83 3.93
CA PRO A 154 3.53 -1.70 5.33
C PRO A 154 3.98 -0.34 5.89
N PRO A 155 3.45 0.08 7.05
CA PRO A 155 3.70 1.40 7.63
C PRO A 155 5.18 1.82 7.69
N GLU A 156 6.05 0.91 8.12
CA GLU A 156 7.49 1.12 8.26
C GLU A 156 8.20 1.28 6.91
N GLU A 157 7.82 0.48 5.92
CA GLU A 157 8.36 0.58 4.57
C GLU A 157 7.86 1.84 3.86
N ARG A 158 6.59 2.21 4.08
CA ARG A 158 6.01 3.47 3.58
C ARG A 158 6.79 4.65 4.12
N LEU A 159 7.10 4.66 5.41
CA LEU A 159 7.87 5.72 6.06
C LEU A 159 9.26 5.84 5.42
N SER A 160 9.99 4.73 5.31
CA SER A 160 11.32 4.72 4.67
C SER A 160 11.26 5.25 3.22
N SER A 161 10.22 4.89 2.47
CA SER A 161 9.97 5.33 1.10
C SER A 161 9.66 6.83 1.01
N GLN A 162 8.93 7.40 1.99
CA GLN A 162 8.72 8.85 2.08
C GLN A 162 10.04 9.60 2.29
N TRP A 163 10.93 9.05 3.10
CA TRP A 163 12.23 9.65 3.40
C TRP A 163 13.21 9.55 2.23
N LEU A 164 13.11 8.47 1.46
CA LEU A 164 13.90 8.22 0.26
C LEU A 164 13.22 8.79 -0.99
N SER A 165 12.98 10.09 -1.01
CA SER A 165 12.47 10.80 -2.19
C SER A 165 13.09 12.17 -2.36
N ILE A 166 13.06 12.70 -3.59
CA ILE A 166 13.52 14.04 -3.94
C ILE A 166 12.47 14.67 -4.84
N MET A 167 12.04 15.88 -4.49
CA MET A 167 11.07 16.66 -5.26
C MET A 167 11.70 18.00 -5.63
N SER A 168 12.54 18.02 -6.66
CA SER A 168 13.22 19.22 -7.14
C SER A 168 13.40 19.15 -8.66
N PRO A 169 12.48 19.73 -9.46
CA PRO A 169 12.57 19.69 -10.92
C PRO A 169 13.96 20.09 -11.43
N PRO A 170 14.52 19.39 -12.42
CA PRO A 170 13.93 18.30 -13.21
C PRO A 170 13.93 16.91 -12.54
N THR A 171 14.47 16.79 -11.33
CA THR A 171 14.62 15.53 -10.59
C THR A 171 13.47 15.34 -9.61
N THR A 172 12.54 14.45 -9.90
CA THR A 172 11.38 14.19 -9.03
C THR A 172 11.15 12.69 -8.94
N PHE A 173 11.64 12.05 -7.89
CA PHE A 173 11.54 10.60 -7.74
C PHE A 173 11.36 10.19 -6.29
N GLY A 174 10.93 8.95 -6.09
CA GLY A 174 10.93 8.29 -4.79
C GLY A 174 11.33 6.83 -4.92
N PHE A 175 11.84 6.30 -3.83
CA PHE A 175 12.08 4.88 -3.64
C PHE A 175 10.82 4.21 -3.08
N SER A 176 10.54 2.98 -3.46
CA SER A 176 9.55 2.12 -2.82
C SER A 176 10.02 0.68 -2.84
N TRP A 177 9.73 -0.05 -1.77
CA TRP A 177 9.88 -1.50 -1.73
C TRP A 177 8.76 -2.17 -2.54
N LEU A 178 9.07 -3.28 -3.22
CA LEU A 178 8.10 -3.98 -4.07
C LEU A 178 7.56 -5.26 -3.43
N GLY A 179 8.27 -5.81 -2.45
CA GLY A 179 8.09 -7.18 -1.95
C GLY A 179 6.75 -7.45 -1.27
N TYR A 180 6.21 -6.48 -0.54
CA TYR A 180 4.92 -6.66 0.13
C TYR A 180 3.75 -6.86 -0.86
N GLY A 181 3.79 -6.19 -2.01
CA GLY A 181 2.74 -6.26 -3.01
C GLY A 181 2.80 -5.07 -3.96
N SER A 182 2.95 -5.29 -5.26
CA SER A 182 3.03 -4.19 -6.24
C SER A 182 2.24 -4.52 -7.49
N MET A 183 1.31 -3.64 -7.87
CA MET A 183 0.62 -3.76 -9.16
C MET A 183 1.36 -2.91 -10.19
N LEU A 184 2.00 -3.59 -11.14
CA LEU A 184 2.76 -2.98 -12.22
C LEU A 184 2.03 -3.11 -13.55
N LEU A 185 2.24 -2.14 -14.44
CA LEU A 185 1.90 -2.32 -15.84
C LEU A 185 2.97 -3.19 -16.51
N ARG A 186 2.56 -4.20 -17.28
CA ARG A 186 3.48 -5.05 -18.06
C ARG A 186 4.42 -4.22 -18.94
N ARG A 187 3.89 -3.17 -19.57
CA ARG A 187 4.67 -2.25 -20.42
C ARG A 187 5.77 -1.51 -19.65
N HIS A 188 5.55 -1.19 -18.37
CA HIS A 188 6.55 -0.54 -17.54
C HIS A 188 7.67 -1.51 -17.16
N ALA A 189 7.34 -2.75 -16.79
CA ALA A 189 8.35 -3.79 -16.56
C ALA A 189 9.22 -4.02 -17.81
N ALA A 190 8.61 -4.14 -18.99
CA ALA A 190 9.34 -4.30 -20.25
C ALA A 190 10.22 -3.08 -20.58
N ALA A 191 9.69 -1.87 -20.45
CA ALA A 191 10.44 -0.64 -20.70
C ALA A 191 11.60 -0.44 -19.71
N PHE A 192 11.42 -0.86 -18.46
CA PHE A 192 12.48 -0.84 -17.44
C PHE A 192 13.61 -1.82 -17.77
N LEU A 193 13.29 -3.05 -18.16
CA LEU A 193 14.30 -4.02 -18.61
C LEU A 193 15.10 -3.46 -19.80
N GLN A 194 14.43 -2.85 -20.77
CA GLN A 194 15.08 -2.19 -21.90
C GLN A 194 15.97 -1.02 -21.45
N LEU A 195 15.52 -0.21 -20.48
CA LEU A 195 16.33 0.88 -19.94
C LEU A 195 17.63 0.35 -19.31
N MET A 196 17.57 -0.75 -18.55
CA MET A 196 18.77 -1.35 -17.98
C MET A 196 19.77 -1.82 -19.05
N ASP A 197 19.25 -2.36 -20.17
CA ASP A 197 20.07 -2.78 -21.32
C ASP A 197 20.70 -1.56 -22.03
N ASP A 198 19.92 -0.50 -22.24
CA ASP A 198 20.40 0.76 -22.84
C ASP A 198 21.48 1.44 -22.00
N LEU A 199 21.36 1.35 -20.67
CA LEU A 199 22.34 1.84 -19.70
C LEU A 199 23.55 0.91 -19.56
N GLN A 200 23.55 -0.24 -20.24
CA GLN A 200 24.59 -1.26 -20.17
C GLN A 200 24.90 -1.66 -18.72
N MET A 201 23.86 -1.82 -17.91
CA MET A 201 24.01 -2.18 -16.50
C MET A 201 24.68 -3.56 -16.36
N PRO A 202 25.70 -3.70 -15.50
CA PRO A 202 26.29 -5.00 -15.20
C PRO A 202 25.27 -6.01 -14.65
N ASP A 203 25.52 -7.30 -14.85
CA ASP A 203 24.61 -8.38 -14.42
C ASP A 203 24.24 -8.29 -12.93
N GLU A 204 25.22 -8.05 -12.07
CA GLU A 204 25.04 -7.88 -10.62
C GLU A 204 24.08 -6.73 -10.28
N GLU A 205 24.09 -5.65 -11.06
CA GLU A 205 23.17 -4.53 -10.85
C GLU A 205 21.78 -4.83 -11.36
N ARG A 206 21.67 -5.52 -12.51
CA ARG A 206 20.40 -5.98 -13.06
C ARG A 206 19.69 -6.95 -12.11
N LYS A 207 20.43 -7.85 -11.46
CA LYS A 207 19.92 -8.77 -10.42
C LYS A 207 19.32 -8.02 -9.22
N MET A 208 19.78 -6.80 -8.94
CA MET A 208 19.30 -5.94 -7.86
C MET A 208 18.23 -4.93 -8.29
N ALA A 209 17.51 -5.23 -9.37
CA ALA A 209 16.53 -4.39 -10.07
C ALA A 209 15.55 -3.58 -9.19
N ASP A 210 15.08 -4.12 -8.06
CA ASP A 210 14.15 -3.43 -7.15
C ASP A 210 14.70 -2.09 -6.67
N ASN A 211 16.01 -2.01 -6.43
CA ASN A 211 16.67 -0.78 -5.97
C ASN A 211 16.72 0.33 -7.03
N TYR A 212 16.39 0.00 -8.28
CA TYR A 212 16.49 0.91 -9.43
C TYR A 212 15.12 1.30 -10.00
N TYR A 213 14.13 0.40 -9.92
CA TYR A 213 12.84 0.54 -10.61
C TYR A 213 12.18 1.91 -10.40
N THR A 214 11.78 2.23 -9.17
CA THR A 214 11.03 3.48 -8.92
C THR A 214 11.88 4.75 -9.07
N ILE A 215 13.20 4.63 -8.86
CA ILE A 215 14.14 5.76 -8.95
C ILE A 215 14.34 6.17 -10.40
N LEU A 216 14.64 5.22 -11.29
CA LEU A 216 14.97 5.51 -12.69
C LEU A 216 13.79 5.99 -13.52
N ARG A 217 12.56 5.90 -13.00
CA ARG A 217 11.37 6.46 -13.65
C ARG A 217 11.32 7.99 -13.60
N ASN A 218 12.05 8.62 -12.68
CA ASN A 218 12.00 10.06 -12.40
C ASN A 218 10.56 10.57 -12.19
N ARG A 219 9.79 9.81 -11.40
CA ARG A 219 8.44 10.19 -10.96
C ARG A 219 8.24 9.75 -9.52
N MET A 220 7.41 10.47 -8.76
CA MET A 220 6.99 10.02 -7.44
C MET A 220 6.17 8.72 -7.57
N PRO A 221 6.55 7.62 -6.90
CA PRO A 221 5.78 6.39 -6.89
C PRO A 221 4.43 6.58 -6.18
N GLU A 222 3.39 5.89 -6.65
CA GLU A 222 2.08 5.86 -5.99
C GLU A 222 2.13 4.77 -4.91
N ILE A 223 2.36 5.17 -3.66
CA ILE A 223 2.55 4.23 -2.55
C ILE A 223 1.33 4.24 -1.64
N TRP A 224 0.68 3.08 -1.57
CA TRP A 224 -0.44 2.79 -0.68
C TRP A 224 0.07 2.13 0.60
N VAL A 225 -0.61 2.40 1.71
CA VAL A 225 -0.27 1.81 3.01
C VAL A 225 -1.17 0.60 3.23
N GLY A 226 -0.59 -0.58 3.43
CA GLY A 226 -1.33 -1.81 3.71
C GLY A 226 -1.02 -2.39 5.09
N SER A 227 -1.91 -3.24 5.59
CA SER A 227 -1.71 -3.94 6.88
C SER A 227 -0.98 -5.28 6.64
N ALA A 228 0.27 -5.37 7.06
CA ALA A 228 1.09 -6.56 6.82
C ALA A 228 0.64 -7.81 7.60
N HIS A 229 0.64 -8.95 6.91
CA HIS A 229 0.44 -10.28 7.50
C HIS A 229 1.69 -11.10 7.24
N PRO A 230 2.74 -10.95 8.06
CA PRO A 230 4.03 -11.59 7.81
C PRO A 230 3.92 -13.11 7.95
N LEU A 231 4.61 -13.80 7.06
CA LEU A 231 4.93 -15.22 7.16
C LEU A 231 6.28 -15.39 7.85
N THR A 232 6.66 -16.64 8.13
CA THR A 232 7.96 -16.93 8.74
C THR A 232 9.10 -16.38 7.87
N ASN A 233 9.98 -15.60 8.52
CA ASN A 233 11.03 -14.84 7.85
C ASN A 233 12.43 -15.48 7.93
N GLU A 234 12.48 -16.81 8.12
CA GLU A 234 13.73 -17.55 8.13
C GLU A 234 14.42 -17.42 6.75
N SER A 235 15.71 -17.07 6.75
CA SER A 235 16.56 -16.98 5.55
C SER A 235 16.29 -15.83 4.55
N ALA A 236 15.68 -14.72 4.97
CA ALA A 236 15.46 -13.56 4.10
C ALA A 236 16.78 -12.91 3.63
N PHE A 237 16.89 -12.65 2.31
CA PHE A 237 18.10 -12.14 1.65
C PHE A 237 18.48 -10.70 2.05
N THR A 238 17.51 -9.89 2.47
CA THR A 238 17.65 -8.45 2.76
C THR A 238 17.81 -8.13 4.24
N VAL A 239 17.72 -9.13 5.13
CA VAL A 239 17.74 -8.92 6.57
C VAL A 239 19.18 -8.74 7.09
N GLY A 240 19.37 -7.78 7.99
CA GLY A 240 20.64 -7.50 8.65
C GLY A 240 21.41 -6.32 8.06
N GLU A 241 22.50 -5.95 8.73
CA GLU A 241 23.30 -4.75 8.37
C GLU A 241 23.94 -4.87 6.98
N GLU A 242 24.32 -6.08 6.58
CA GLU A 242 24.87 -6.34 5.25
C GLU A 242 23.84 -6.12 4.14
N GLY A 243 22.61 -6.63 4.31
CA GLY A 243 21.52 -6.43 3.36
C GLY A 243 21.14 -4.96 3.20
N GLN A 244 21.09 -4.23 4.32
CA GLN A 244 20.85 -2.78 4.33
C GLN A 244 21.97 -2.00 3.61
N ALA A 245 23.23 -2.33 3.90
CA ALA A 245 24.38 -1.69 3.26
C ALA A 245 24.39 -1.92 1.75
N ARG A 246 24.10 -3.16 1.31
CA ARG A 246 23.97 -3.53 -0.10
C ARG A 246 22.87 -2.74 -0.80
N ASN A 247 21.66 -2.72 -0.24
CA ASN A 247 20.53 -1.99 -0.84
C ASN A 247 20.84 -0.48 -0.93
N ARG A 248 21.45 0.10 0.11
CA ARG A 248 21.89 1.49 0.12
C ARG A 248 22.94 1.79 -0.96
N ASP A 249 23.87 0.88 -1.22
CA ASP A 249 24.83 1.03 -2.32
C ASP A 249 24.13 1.02 -3.69
N HIS A 250 23.22 0.08 -3.94
CA HIS A 250 22.47 0.03 -5.20
C HIS A 250 21.55 1.24 -5.41
N ILE A 251 20.90 1.74 -4.35
CA ILE A 251 20.11 2.97 -4.41
C ILE A 251 21.00 4.17 -4.78
N ASN A 252 22.22 4.27 -4.23
CA ASN A 252 23.18 5.31 -4.63
C ASN A 252 23.58 5.18 -6.11
N ARG A 253 23.75 3.97 -6.64
CA ARG A 253 24.04 3.75 -8.05
C ARG A 253 22.87 4.13 -8.95
N ALA A 254 21.63 3.74 -8.58
CA ALA A 254 20.42 4.13 -9.27
C ALA A 254 20.30 5.66 -9.39
N VAL A 255 20.61 6.36 -8.31
CA VAL A 255 20.66 7.83 -8.28
C VAL A 255 21.68 8.42 -9.26
N ARG A 256 22.88 7.83 -9.39
CA ARG A 256 23.89 8.29 -10.37
C ARG A 256 23.44 8.07 -11.82
N TYR A 257 22.77 6.95 -12.09
CA TYR A 257 22.15 6.71 -13.39
C TYR A 257 21.05 7.73 -13.67
N LEU A 258 20.21 8.03 -12.68
CA LEU A 258 19.18 9.05 -12.79
C LEU A 258 19.78 10.43 -13.11
N ASP A 259 20.82 10.86 -12.39
CA ASP A 259 21.51 12.13 -12.67
C ASP A 259 22.05 12.20 -14.10
N THR A 260 22.58 11.07 -14.61
CA THR A 260 23.06 10.96 -16.00
C THR A 260 21.90 11.08 -17.00
N LEU A 261 20.77 10.41 -16.76
CA LEU A 261 19.58 10.49 -17.60
C LEU A 261 19.01 11.91 -17.63
N VAL A 262 18.94 12.56 -16.47
CA VAL A 262 18.46 13.94 -16.32
C VAL A 262 19.38 14.92 -17.06
N ALA A 263 20.70 14.76 -16.92
CA ALA A 263 21.68 15.61 -17.62
C ALA A 263 21.59 15.46 -19.15
N ASN A 264 21.36 14.24 -19.65
CA ASN A 264 21.24 13.96 -21.08
C ASN A 264 19.93 14.43 -21.71
N ARG A 265 18.93 14.77 -20.88
CA ARG A 265 17.61 15.30 -21.29
C ARG A 265 16.89 14.51 -22.39
N THR A 266 17.11 13.21 -22.45
CA THR A 266 16.51 12.34 -23.46
C THR A 266 15.39 11.53 -22.80
N GLU A 267 14.14 11.83 -23.15
CA GLU A 267 12.96 11.04 -22.75
C GLU A 267 13.11 9.59 -23.25
N ARG A 268 12.70 8.63 -22.42
CA ARG A 268 12.70 7.20 -22.76
C ARG A 268 11.37 6.58 -22.35
N PRO A 269 10.96 5.43 -22.90
CA PRO A 269 9.67 4.81 -22.56
C PRO A 269 9.44 4.61 -21.04
N TYR A 270 10.51 4.37 -20.27
CA TYR A 270 10.44 4.22 -18.81
C TYR A 270 10.84 5.48 -18.02
N PHE A 271 11.61 6.41 -18.60
CA PHE A 271 12.14 7.58 -17.90
C PHE A 271 11.55 8.86 -18.48
N SER A 272 11.01 9.73 -17.62
CA SER A 272 10.46 11.00 -18.06
C SER A 272 11.01 12.22 -17.33
N LEU A 273 11.26 13.28 -18.08
CA LEU A 273 11.54 14.62 -17.55
C LEU A 273 10.27 15.44 -17.38
N SER A 274 9.15 14.95 -17.91
CA SER A 274 7.86 15.63 -17.84
C SER A 274 7.42 15.75 -16.39
N PHE A 275 7.76 16.88 -15.79
CA PHE A 275 7.23 17.29 -14.51
C PHE A 275 5.78 17.72 -14.75
N THR A 276 4.87 16.78 -14.61
CA THR A 276 3.53 17.15 -14.15
C THR A 276 3.75 17.55 -12.71
N THR A 277 3.54 18.83 -12.37
CA THR A 277 3.39 19.25 -10.98
C THR A 277 2.45 18.22 -10.37
N PRO A 278 2.90 17.37 -9.43
CA PRO A 278 1.93 16.62 -8.66
C PRO A 278 1.03 17.72 -8.10
N GLU A 279 -0.28 17.70 -8.36
CA GLU A 279 -1.15 18.38 -7.42
C GLU A 279 -0.66 17.92 -6.04
N PRO A 280 -0.54 18.82 -5.04
CA PRO A 280 -0.09 18.48 -3.70
C PRO A 280 -1.15 17.63 -3.01
N ARG A 281 -1.42 16.46 -3.57
CA ARG A 281 -2.25 15.43 -3.03
C ARG A 281 -1.28 14.52 -2.32
N THR A 282 -0.95 14.95 -1.11
CA THR A 282 -0.55 14.05 -0.02
C THR A 282 -1.73 13.15 0.35
N LEU A 283 -2.34 12.52 -0.65
CA LEU A 283 -3.40 11.55 -0.48
C LEU A 283 -2.72 10.27 -0.04
N VAL A 284 -3.07 9.83 1.15
CA VAL A 284 -2.72 8.51 1.64
C VAL A 284 -3.85 7.59 1.26
N HIS A 285 -3.53 6.54 0.51
CA HIS A 285 -4.47 5.48 0.15
C HIS A 285 -4.21 4.26 1.03
N THR A 286 -5.29 3.68 1.54
CA THR A 286 -5.24 2.45 2.30
C THR A 286 -6.40 1.55 1.90
N PRO A 287 -6.14 0.34 1.38
CA PRO A 287 -7.19 -0.64 1.14
C PRO A 287 -7.74 -1.16 2.48
N CYS A 288 -9.04 -1.39 2.54
CA CYS A 288 -9.69 -1.94 3.72
C CYS A 288 -9.25 -3.40 3.95
N GLN A 289 -9.04 -3.76 5.21
CA GLN A 289 -8.62 -5.12 5.57
C GLN A 289 -9.75 -6.16 5.47
N THR A 290 -10.99 -5.67 5.45
CA THR A 290 -12.21 -6.44 5.30
C THR A 290 -13.15 -5.72 4.34
N GLY A 291 -13.67 -6.44 3.35
CA GLY A 291 -14.48 -5.83 2.30
C GLY A 291 -13.63 -5.18 1.21
N THR A 292 -14.27 -4.91 0.07
CA THR A 292 -13.62 -4.35 -1.12
C THR A 292 -13.76 -2.83 -1.08
N CYS A 293 -12.90 -2.14 -0.33
CA CYS A 293 -12.86 -0.67 -0.30
C CYS A 293 -11.44 -0.10 -0.23
N VAL A 294 -11.32 1.19 -0.58
CA VAL A 294 -10.13 2.02 -0.39
C VAL A 294 -10.53 3.26 0.38
N VAL A 295 -9.79 3.58 1.44
CA VAL A 295 -9.93 4.85 2.14
C VAL A 295 -8.78 5.77 1.73
N GLU A 296 -9.13 7.00 1.38
CA GLU A 296 -8.22 8.07 0.99
C GLU A 296 -8.27 9.19 2.02
N THR A 297 -7.13 9.75 2.38
CA THR A 297 -7.10 10.89 3.30
C THR A 297 -6.07 11.93 2.91
N THR A 298 -6.39 13.21 3.12
CA THR A 298 -5.42 14.32 3.04
C THR A 298 -4.68 14.54 4.36
N ILE A 299 -5.12 13.87 5.43
CA ILE A 299 -4.59 14.01 6.78
C ILE A 299 -3.25 13.29 6.85
N ARG A 300 -2.23 14.00 7.36
CA ARG A 300 -0.86 13.49 7.38
C ARG A 300 -0.55 12.79 8.70
N SER A 301 0.01 11.59 8.61
CA SER A 301 0.62 10.89 9.75
C SER A 301 1.94 11.51 10.19
N LEU A 302 2.58 12.33 9.35
CA LEU A 302 3.85 12.98 9.62
C LEU A 302 3.79 14.50 9.37
N PRO A 303 4.63 15.29 10.05
CA PRO A 303 4.79 16.72 9.78
C PRO A 303 5.16 17.01 8.33
N GLU A 304 4.76 18.19 7.84
CA GLU A 304 5.19 18.67 6.53
C GLU A 304 6.68 18.95 6.50
N THR A 305 7.39 18.33 5.56
CA THR A 305 8.80 18.63 5.31
C THR A 305 8.95 19.09 3.87
N VAL A 306 9.21 20.39 3.68
CA VAL A 306 9.58 20.93 2.36
C VAL A 306 10.93 20.33 1.98
N SER A 307 11.03 19.72 0.79
CA SER A 307 12.30 19.20 0.29
C SER A 307 13.29 20.35 0.10
N LYS A 308 14.34 20.39 0.91
CA LYS A 308 15.46 21.35 0.77
C LYS A 308 16.59 20.81 -0.11
N TYR A 309 16.45 19.58 -0.61
CA TYR A 309 17.50 18.85 -1.30
C TYR A 309 17.25 18.89 -2.81
N PRO A 310 18.09 19.59 -3.58
CA PRO A 310 17.86 19.75 -5.01
C PRO A 310 18.45 18.62 -5.86
N LEU A 311 19.36 17.81 -5.32
CA LEU A 311 20.10 16.79 -6.06
C LEU A 311 19.68 15.38 -5.66
N ALA A 312 19.65 14.45 -6.62
CA ALA A 312 19.32 13.06 -6.36
C ALA A 312 20.27 12.41 -5.34
N GLN A 313 21.58 12.73 -5.44
CA GLN A 313 22.62 12.24 -4.52
C GLN A 313 22.42 12.62 -3.05
N ASP A 314 21.55 13.59 -2.76
CA ASP A 314 21.27 14.02 -1.39
C ASP A 314 20.17 13.18 -0.71
N ILE A 315 19.63 12.15 -1.37
CA ILE A 315 18.54 11.29 -0.87
C ILE A 315 18.80 10.77 0.56
N PHE A 316 20.02 10.35 0.86
CA PHE A 316 20.38 9.80 2.17
C PHE A 316 20.68 10.87 3.23
N LYS A 317 21.01 12.11 2.81
CA LYS A 317 21.07 13.24 3.74
C LYS A 317 19.65 13.60 4.18
N ARG A 318 18.71 13.61 3.24
CA ARG A 318 17.28 13.79 3.52
C ARG A 318 16.75 12.71 4.44
N GLU A 319 17.04 11.44 4.17
CA GLU A 319 16.65 10.34 5.04
C GLU A 319 17.15 10.54 6.47
N ALA A 320 18.43 10.90 6.65
CA ALA A 320 19.02 11.13 7.97
C ALA A 320 18.36 12.31 8.71
N GLU A 321 18.07 13.43 8.02
CA GLU A 321 17.36 14.58 8.61
C GLU A 321 15.95 14.18 9.07
N LEU A 322 15.18 13.52 8.20
CA LEU A 322 13.79 13.15 8.49
C LEU A 322 13.69 12.09 9.59
N THR A 323 14.62 11.12 9.61
CA THR A 323 14.73 10.14 10.70
C THR A 323 14.98 10.84 12.03
N SER A 324 15.88 11.83 12.04
CA SER A 324 16.21 12.59 13.26
C SER A 324 15.03 13.43 13.75
N LEU A 325 14.31 14.07 12.84
CA LEU A 325 13.09 14.84 13.16
C LEU A 325 11.98 13.94 13.72
N SER A 326 11.77 12.77 13.12
CA SER A 326 10.79 11.80 13.59
C SER A 326 11.13 11.28 14.98
N ALA A 327 12.41 10.98 15.24
CA ALA A 327 12.87 10.53 16.56
C ALA A 327 12.70 11.63 17.62
N ALA A 328 13.02 12.89 17.29
CA ALA A 328 12.86 14.02 18.19
C ALA A 328 11.40 14.34 18.52
N ALA A 329 10.47 14.07 17.59
CA ALA A 329 9.05 14.27 17.80
C ALA A 329 8.42 13.25 18.78
N GLY A 330 9.14 12.16 19.12
CA GLY A 330 8.61 11.11 20.00
C GLY A 330 7.34 10.45 19.45
N SER A 331 7.11 10.58 18.13
CA SER A 331 5.88 10.14 17.49
C SER A 331 5.88 8.63 17.40
N ASP A 332 5.07 7.99 18.25
CA ASP A 332 4.58 6.65 17.96
C ASP A 332 3.77 6.77 16.66
N ILE A 333 4.26 6.16 15.59
CA ILE A 333 3.66 6.34 14.26
C ILE A 333 2.40 5.48 14.24
N SER A 334 1.26 6.16 14.30
CA SER A 334 -0.07 5.57 14.14
C SER A 334 -0.52 5.75 12.69
N PRO A 335 -0.15 4.84 11.76
CA PRO A 335 -0.42 4.98 10.33
C PRO A 335 -1.92 4.95 10.04
N PHE A 336 -2.31 5.56 8.93
CA PHE A 336 -3.73 5.59 8.54
C PHE A 336 -4.30 4.19 8.24
N SER A 337 -3.44 3.20 7.96
CA SER A 337 -3.87 1.80 7.81
C SER A 337 -4.50 1.19 9.05
N GLN A 338 -4.18 1.71 10.25
CA GLN A 338 -4.79 1.28 11.50
C GLN A 338 -6.24 1.75 11.64
N ALA A 339 -6.72 2.69 10.82
CA ALA A 339 -8.13 3.06 10.83
C ALA A 339 -9.04 2.05 10.09
N VAL A 340 -8.46 1.04 9.42
CA VAL A 340 -9.21 0.06 8.59
C VAL A 340 -8.61 -1.35 8.67
N ASP A 341 -7.86 -1.66 9.72
CA ASP A 341 -7.18 -2.94 9.91
C ASP A 341 -8.07 -4.00 10.62
N SER A 342 -9.27 -3.62 11.06
CA SER A 342 -10.19 -4.44 11.84
C SER A 342 -9.69 -4.82 13.24
N ASP A 343 -8.74 -4.07 13.79
CA ASP A 343 -8.24 -4.22 15.15
C ASP A 343 -8.55 -2.98 16.00
N MET A 344 -9.56 -3.09 16.87
CA MET A 344 -9.96 -2.02 17.78
C MET A 344 -8.90 -1.65 18.83
N ALA A 345 -7.81 -2.42 18.96
CA ALA A 345 -6.68 -2.10 19.82
C ALA A 345 -5.67 -1.13 19.17
N THR A 346 -5.74 -0.96 17.85
CA THR A 346 -4.92 0.01 17.11
C THR A 346 -5.77 1.24 16.78
N PHE A 347 -5.11 2.32 16.34
CA PHE A 347 -5.81 3.53 15.87
C PHE A 347 -4.86 4.38 15.03
N PHE A 348 -5.40 5.05 14.02
CA PHE A 348 -4.72 6.15 13.36
C PHE A 348 -4.70 7.39 14.25
N ARG A 349 -3.57 8.10 14.26
CA ARG A 349 -3.44 9.42 14.87
C ARG A 349 -2.71 10.39 13.94
N SER A 350 -3.28 11.57 13.71
CA SER A 350 -2.62 12.59 12.90
C SER A 350 -1.43 13.23 13.62
N ALA A 351 -0.43 13.71 12.85
CA ALA A 351 0.76 14.35 13.40
C ALA A 351 0.48 15.66 14.14
N GLY A 352 -0.64 16.30 13.84
CA GLY A 352 -1.07 17.52 14.50
C GLY A 352 -2.58 17.65 14.50
N ASP A 353 -3.03 18.79 15.00
CA ASP A 353 -4.43 19.19 15.10
C ASP A 353 -5.19 19.06 13.77
N ALA A 354 -6.46 18.66 13.86
CA ALA A 354 -7.38 18.57 12.73
C ALA A 354 -7.66 19.97 12.15
N ARG A 355 -7.57 20.10 10.83
CA ARG A 355 -7.62 21.39 10.12
C ARG A 355 -8.79 21.47 9.15
N ALA A 356 -9.30 22.68 8.97
CA ALA A 356 -10.26 22.97 7.91
C ALA A 356 -9.66 22.54 6.56
N GLY A 357 -10.43 21.76 5.79
CA GLY A 357 -9.99 21.19 4.53
C GLY A 357 -9.48 19.76 4.62
N ASP A 358 -9.17 19.24 5.83
CA ASP A 358 -8.91 17.82 6.05
C ASP A 358 -10.08 17.00 5.53
N SER A 359 -9.78 15.94 4.80
CA SER A 359 -10.80 15.09 4.20
C SER A 359 -10.43 13.62 4.31
N ILE A 360 -11.44 12.82 4.54
CA ILE A 360 -11.40 11.37 4.45
C ILE A 360 -12.49 10.96 3.47
N LEU A 361 -12.12 10.10 2.53
CA LEU A 361 -12.98 9.56 1.49
C LEU A 361 -12.92 8.04 1.56
N LEU A 362 -14.07 7.39 1.50
CA LEU A 362 -14.19 5.95 1.31
C LEU A 362 -14.71 5.68 -0.10
N ASP A 363 -13.96 4.89 -0.88
CA ASP A 363 -14.35 4.33 -2.16
C ASP A 363 -14.71 2.85 -1.96
N ASN A 364 -16.00 2.50 -2.11
CA ASN A 364 -16.50 1.13 -2.02
C ASN A 364 -16.24 0.32 -3.31
N LEU A 365 -15.56 0.91 -4.30
CA LEU A 365 -15.17 0.33 -5.59
C LEU A 365 -16.35 -0.02 -6.53
N ASP A 366 -17.55 -0.17 -5.97
CA ASP A 366 -18.82 -0.33 -6.67
C ASP A 366 -19.91 0.53 -6.01
N VAL A 367 -20.95 0.85 -6.77
CA VAL A 367 -22.09 1.63 -6.29
C VAL A 367 -22.95 0.77 -5.39
N VAL A 368 -23.07 1.16 -4.12
CA VAL A 368 -24.05 0.58 -3.20
C VAL A 368 -25.39 1.23 -3.45
N SER A 369 -26.41 0.44 -3.80
CA SER A 369 -27.77 0.91 -4.07
C SER A 369 -28.70 0.86 -2.85
N THR A 370 -28.29 0.16 -1.79
CA THR A 370 -29.01 0.05 -0.53
C THR A 370 -28.62 1.18 0.43
N MET A 371 -29.46 1.41 1.44
CA MET A 371 -29.11 2.30 2.54
C MET A 371 -27.89 1.74 3.30
N VAL A 372 -26.89 2.58 3.52
CA VAL A 372 -25.64 2.20 4.19
C VAL A 372 -25.31 3.15 5.32
N ASP A 373 -24.70 2.61 6.35
CA ASP A 373 -24.01 3.39 7.38
C ASP A 373 -22.52 3.36 7.11
N TRP A 374 -21.92 4.54 7.06
CA TRP A 374 -20.48 4.69 7.23
C TRP A 374 -20.20 4.90 8.71
N VAL A 375 -19.64 3.86 9.32
CA VAL A 375 -19.40 3.77 10.76
C VAL A 375 -17.98 4.24 11.07
N TRP A 376 -17.85 4.96 12.18
CA TRP A 376 -16.61 5.53 12.66
C TRP A 376 -16.47 5.26 14.15
N MET A 377 -15.38 4.59 14.53
CA MET A 377 -14.98 4.42 15.91
C MET A 377 -13.86 5.41 16.21
N VAL A 378 -14.14 6.39 17.05
CA VAL A 378 -13.26 7.56 17.24
C VAL A 378 -13.18 7.96 18.70
N ASP A 379 -12.20 8.79 19.05
CA ASP A 379 -12.15 9.43 20.37
C ASP A 379 -13.21 10.56 20.48
N PRO A 380 -13.49 11.07 21.70
CA PRO A 380 -14.52 12.10 21.87
C PRO A 380 -14.20 13.42 21.16
N SER A 381 -12.93 13.78 21.03
CA SER A 381 -12.52 15.01 20.34
C SER A 381 -12.76 14.91 18.83
N THR A 382 -12.41 13.78 18.22
CA THR A 382 -12.69 13.51 16.80
C THR A 382 -14.20 13.41 16.55
N ALA A 383 -14.97 12.82 17.48
CA ALA A 383 -16.43 12.76 17.38
C ALA A 383 -17.07 14.15 17.24
N LEU A 384 -16.63 15.12 18.08
CA LEU A 384 -17.09 16.51 17.99
C LEU A 384 -16.74 17.14 16.64
N ALA A 385 -15.54 16.87 16.12
CA ALA A 385 -15.11 17.36 14.81
C ALA A 385 -16.00 16.84 13.67
N ILE A 386 -16.28 15.53 13.64
CA ILE A 386 -17.09 14.94 12.58
C ILE A 386 -18.59 15.27 12.69
N GLN A 387 -19.12 15.51 13.89
CA GLN A 387 -20.50 15.96 14.09
C GLN A 387 -20.82 17.30 13.41
N SER A 388 -19.81 18.14 13.22
CA SER A 388 -19.91 19.44 12.53
C SER A 388 -19.68 19.35 11.02
N THR A 389 -19.48 18.15 10.48
CA THR A 389 -19.05 17.92 9.10
C THR A 389 -20.16 17.25 8.28
N PRO A 390 -20.58 17.84 7.15
CA PRO A 390 -21.59 17.21 6.30
C PRO A 390 -20.99 16.03 5.51
N LEU A 391 -21.83 15.02 5.24
CA LEU A 391 -21.49 13.91 4.37
C LEU A 391 -21.72 14.29 2.90
N SER A 392 -20.69 14.15 2.07
CA SER A 392 -20.81 14.19 0.61
C SER A 392 -20.77 12.78 0.03
N VAL A 393 -21.66 12.47 -0.91
CA VAL A 393 -21.70 11.19 -1.61
C VAL A 393 -21.61 11.36 -3.12
N SER A 394 -21.04 10.37 -3.81
CA SER A 394 -20.95 10.33 -5.28
C SER A 394 -21.00 8.90 -5.82
N LYS A 395 -21.54 8.74 -7.04
CA LYS A 395 -21.49 7.47 -7.78
C LYS A 395 -20.24 7.34 -8.66
N ASN A 396 -19.69 8.45 -9.11
CA ASN A 396 -18.63 8.51 -10.13
C ASN A 396 -17.39 9.31 -9.69
N GLY A 397 -17.41 9.92 -8.51
CA GLY A 397 -16.32 10.73 -7.97
C GLY A 397 -16.24 12.14 -8.58
N LEU A 398 -17.09 12.45 -9.57
CA LEU A 398 -17.13 13.73 -10.27
C LEU A 398 -18.28 14.60 -9.77
N GLU A 399 -19.47 14.02 -9.66
CA GLU A 399 -20.69 14.69 -9.21
C GLU A 399 -20.94 14.37 -7.74
N TRP A 400 -20.90 15.39 -6.89
CA TRP A 400 -21.02 15.24 -5.45
C TRP A 400 -22.34 15.84 -4.97
N THR A 401 -23.07 15.05 -4.17
CA THR A 401 -24.25 15.53 -3.45
C THR A 401 -23.89 15.64 -1.97
N THR A 402 -23.94 16.84 -1.42
CA THR A 402 -23.74 17.06 0.02
C THR A 402 -25.07 16.94 0.74
N THR A 403 -25.14 16.00 1.66
CA THR A 403 -26.31 15.80 2.50
C THR A 403 -26.11 16.57 3.81
N PRO A 404 -27.13 17.28 4.33
CA PRO A 404 -27.05 17.96 5.62
C PRO A 404 -27.14 16.98 6.81
N ILE A 405 -26.83 15.70 6.58
CA ILE A 405 -26.93 14.64 7.57
C ILE A 405 -25.76 14.81 8.54
N THR A 406 -26.10 15.07 9.80
CA THR A 406 -25.17 14.99 10.91
C THR A 406 -25.06 13.54 11.36
N PRO A 407 -23.85 13.04 11.68
CA PRO A 407 -23.69 11.68 12.15
C PRO A 407 -24.40 11.49 13.50
N ASN A 408 -25.04 10.33 13.69
CA ASN A 408 -25.51 9.93 15.01
C ASN A 408 -24.33 9.33 15.78
N CYS A 409 -23.94 9.96 16.89
CA CYS A 409 -22.80 9.51 17.69
C CYS A 409 -23.24 9.07 19.08
N LEU A 410 -22.85 7.85 19.45
CA LEU A 410 -23.18 7.21 20.72
C LEU A 410 -21.90 6.77 21.43
N ALA A 411 -21.87 6.90 22.76
CA ALA A 411 -20.75 6.41 23.55
C ALA A 411 -20.73 4.87 23.50
N SER A 412 -19.61 4.29 23.07
CA SER A 412 -19.43 2.83 22.92
C SER A 412 -18.66 2.18 24.08
N GLY A 413 -18.37 2.94 25.15
CA GLY A 413 -17.55 2.50 26.28
C GLY A 413 -16.04 2.77 26.09
N ALA A 414 -15.25 2.64 27.15
CA ALA A 414 -13.78 2.81 27.14
C ALA A 414 -13.26 4.14 26.55
N GLY A 415 -14.08 5.20 26.54
CA GLY A 415 -13.71 6.48 25.94
C GLY A 415 -13.77 6.52 24.42
N ILE A 416 -14.39 5.51 23.77
CA ILE A 416 -14.64 5.46 22.33
C ILE A 416 -16.08 5.90 22.04
N VAL A 417 -16.24 6.64 20.95
CA VAL A 417 -17.53 7.09 20.42
C VAL A 417 -17.74 6.43 19.05
N GLU A 418 -18.89 5.80 18.88
CA GLU A 418 -19.35 5.22 17.61
C GLU A 418 -20.23 6.25 16.91
N CYS A 419 -19.85 6.66 15.70
CA CYS A 419 -20.57 7.63 14.88
C CYS A 419 -21.03 7.01 13.56
N HIS A 420 -22.30 7.22 13.22
CA HIS A 420 -22.92 6.68 12.00
C HIS A 420 -23.31 7.80 11.05
N PHE A 421 -22.76 7.76 9.85
CA PHE A 421 -23.26 8.53 8.72
C PHE A 421 -24.17 7.65 7.86
N THR A 422 -25.47 7.78 8.04
CA THR A 422 -26.47 7.04 7.25
C THR A 422 -26.72 7.73 5.91
N SER A 423 -26.47 7.04 4.80
CA SER A 423 -26.83 7.50 3.45
C SER A 423 -27.94 6.64 2.87
N GLY A 424 -29.07 7.28 2.54
CA GLY A 424 -30.13 6.68 1.71
C GLY A 424 -29.90 6.83 0.20
N LEU A 425 -28.83 7.51 -0.21
CA LEU A 425 -28.50 7.72 -1.61
C LEU A 425 -27.55 6.63 -2.13
N PRO A 426 -27.77 6.11 -3.35
CA PRO A 426 -26.82 5.20 -3.94
C PRO A 426 -25.46 5.85 -4.15
N ALA A 427 -24.41 5.25 -3.62
CA ALA A 427 -23.08 5.85 -3.57
C ALA A 427 -21.99 4.78 -3.75
N ARG A 428 -20.94 5.16 -4.48
CA ARG A 428 -19.65 4.45 -4.48
C ARG A 428 -18.66 5.16 -3.55
N TYR A 429 -18.69 6.49 -3.58
CA TYR A 429 -17.81 7.36 -2.82
C TYR A 429 -18.57 8.04 -1.71
N LEU A 430 -18.02 8.00 -0.50
CA LEU A 430 -18.48 8.75 0.65
C LEU A 430 -17.31 9.62 1.13
N ARG A 431 -17.56 10.89 1.43
CA ARG A 431 -16.50 11.82 1.83
C ARG A 431 -16.99 12.74 2.94
N ILE A 432 -16.15 12.91 3.96
CA ILE A 432 -16.25 14.01 4.91
C ILE A 432 -15.11 14.99 4.64
N LYS A 433 -15.39 16.29 4.82
CA LYS A 433 -14.38 17.35 4.71
C LYS A 433 -14.61 18.38 5.80
N LEU A 434 -13.64 18.51 6.70
CA LEU A 434 -13.75 19.37 7.87
C LEU A 434 -13.88 20.84 7.45
N SER A 435 -14.84 21.54 8.05
CA SER A 435 -15.16 22.94 7.72
C SER A 435 -14.38 23.95 8.58
N SER A 436 -13.93 23.55 9.77
CA SER A 436 -13.24 24.39 10.75
C SER A 436 -12.00 23.72 11.32
N ASN A 437 -11.10 24.48 11.92
CA ASN A 437 -9.97 23.93 12.67
C ASN A 437 -10.43 23.41 14.04
N TRP A 438 -9.73 22.42 14.58
CA TRP A 438 -9.96 21.83 15.90
C TRP A 438 -8.63 21.68 16.63
N THR A 439 -8.59 21.95 17.93
CA THR A 439 -7.35 21.96 18.74
C THR A 439 -6.95 20.57 19.23
N SER A 440 -7.23 19.53 18.43
CA SER A 440 -6.94 18.15 18.78
C SER A 440 -6.64 17.37 17.51
N PRO A 441 -5.70 16.41 17.55
CA PRO A 441 -5.42 15.54 16.42
C PRO A 441 -6.60 14.63 16.13
N TRP A 442 -6.68 14.14 14.90
CA TRP A 442 -7.54 13.02 14.53
C TRP A 442 -7.11 11.78 15.31
N CYS A 443 -8.07 11.03 15.84
CA CYS A 443 -7.88 9.72 16.44
C CYS A 443 -9.01 8.78 15.96
N ILE A 444 -8.66 7.83 15.10
CA ILE A 444 -9.62 6.93 14.44
C ILE A 444 -9.20 5.49 14.71
N TYR A 445 -10.00 4.78 15.49
CA TYR A 445 -9.78 3.37 15.81
C TYR A 445 -10.16 2.48 14.64
N GLU A 446 -11.31 2.73 14.01
CA GLU A 446 -11.77 1.90 12.89
C GLU A 446 -12.84 2.68 12.09
N THR A 447 -12.92 2.44 10.78
CA THR A 447 -14.01 2.92 9.92
C THR A 447 -14.37 1.93 8.81
N TRP A 448 -15.67 1.72 8.58
CA TRP A 448 -16.17 0.76 7.58
C TRP A 448 -17.57 1.11 7.07
N LEU A 449 -17.98 0.45 5.99
CA LEU A 449 -19.36 0.45 5.52
C LEU A 449 -20.13 -0.79 6.01
N GLN A 450 -21.37 -0.57 6.41
CA GLN A 450 -22.34 -1.63 6.68
C GLN A 450 -23.72 -1.29 6.11
N ILE A 451 -24.58 -2.29 5.97
CA ILE A 451 -25.98 -2.07 5.60
C ILE A 451 -26.69 -1.43 6.79
N ALA A 452 -27.42 -0.34 6.58
CA ALA A 452 -28.23 0.28 7.62
C ALA A 452 -29.38 -0.65 8.01
N THR A 453 -29.55 -0.90 9.31
CA THR A 453 -30.58 -1.80 9.86
C THR A 453 -31.84 -1.08 10.28
#